data_AF-A0A4W5LN84-F1
#
_entry.id   AF-A0A4W5LN84-F1
#
_cell.length_a   1.000
_cell.length_b   1.000
_cell.length_c   1.000
_cell.angle_alpha   90.00
_cell.angle_beta   90.00
_cell.angle_gamma   90.00
#
_symmetry.space_group_name_H-M   'P 1'
#
loop_
_entity.id
_entity.type
_entity.pdbx_description
1 polymer ?
#
loop_
_entity_poly.entity_id
_entity_poly.type
_entity_poly.pdbx_seq_one_letter_code
_entity_poly.pdbx_strand_id
1 'polypeptide(L)'
;FVPINKIVKTTYKKGMINIVLFGKPGAGKGTQAEFLKEKYKLTHISTGDVFRYNLKNDTPLGKEARVYMDAGDLVPDELTTKMLIDEVNKHPDTNGILFDGYPRTISQAEALDAFLPTIGSEVANHQR
;
A
#
# COMPACT_ATOMS: atom_id res chain seq x y z
N PHE A 1 19.35 -2.98 37.13
CA PHE A 1 19.00 -1.64 36.62
C PHE A 1 18.96 -1.67 35.11
N VAL A 2 17.78 -1.48 34.50
CA VAL A 2 17.67 -1.35 33.03
C VAL A 2 17.78 0.14 32.69
N PRO A 3 18.65 0.54 31.74
CA PRO A 3 18.79 1.95 31.37
C PRO A 3 17.45 2.51 30.88
N ILE A 4 17.09 3.72 31.31
CA ILE A 4 15.86 4.42 30.87
C ILE A 4 15.77 4.46 29.34
N ASN A 5 16.89 4.70 28.64
CA ASN A 5 16.92 4.71 27.17
C ASN A 5 16.55 3.35 26.54
N LYS A 6 16.74 2.25 27.27
CA LYS A 6 16.33 0.90 26.86
C LYS A 6 14.82 0.70 27.09
N ILE A 7 14.28 1.24 28.19
CA ILE A 7 12.84 1.23 28.51
C ILE A 7 12.06 2.12 27.51
N VAL A 8 12.54 3.33 27.23
CA VAL A 8 11.88 4.30 26.33
C VAL A 8 11.85 3.81 24.88
N LYS A 9 12.90 3.12 24.40
CA LYS A 9 12.89 2.49 23.07
C LYS A 9 11.88 1.35 22.94
N THR A 10 11.60 0.63 24.02
CA THR A 10 10.62 -0.47 24.01
C THR A 10 9.18 0.04 23.98
N THR A 11 8.92 1.25 24.51
CA THR A 11 7.57 1.81 24.60
C THR A 11 7.16 2.66 23.39
N TYR A 12 8.13 3.26 22.66
CA TYR A 12 7.83 4.05 21.46
C TYR A 12 7.73 3.15 20.21
N LYS A 13 6.60 2.46 20.06
CA LYS A 13 6.22 1.87 18.76
C LYS A 13 5.94 3.04 17.81
N LYS A 14 6.87 3.35 16.92
CA LYS A 14 6.66 4.32 15.85
C LYS A 14 5.49 3.83 15.01
N GLY A 15 4.34 4.50 15.10
CA GLY A 15 3.16 4.15 14.31
C GLY A 15 3.47 4.26 12.82
N MET A 16 3.11 3.24 12.05
CA MET A 16 3.21 3.27 10.59
C MET A 16 2.23 4.30 10.03
N ILE A 17 2.71 5.20 9.17
CA ILE A 17 1.87 6.24 8.54
C ILE A 17 1.43 5.73 7.17
N ASN A 18 0.15 5.35 7.04
CA ASN A 18 -0.40 4.96 5.75
C ASN A 18 -1.22 6.09 5.14
N ILE A 19 -0.88 6.50 3.92
CA ILE A 19 -1.52 7.59 3.20
C ILE A 19 -2.06 7.06 1.89
N VAL A 20 -3.30 7.39 1.58
CA VAL A 20 -3.87 7.17 0.25
C VAL A 20 -3.92 8.49 -0.50
N LEU A 21 -3.40 8.53 -1.73
CA LEU A 21 -3.45 9.72 -2.57
C LEU A 21 -4.52 9.61 -3.66
N PHE A 22 -5.55 10.44 -3.53
CA PHE A 22 -6.63 10.60 -4.50
C PHE A 22 -6.58 11.93 -5.24
N GLY A 23 -7.11 11.96 -6.46
CA GLY A 23 -7.24 13.18 -7.24
C GLY A 23 -7.22 12.99 -8.75
N LYS A 24 -7.74 13.96 -9.49
CA LYS A 24 -7.78 13.97 -10.96
C LYS A 24 -6.37 13.96 -11.58
N PRO A 25 -6.19 13.50 -12.83
CA PRO A 25 -4.96 13.75 -13.58
C PRO A 25 -4.61 15.25 -13.56
N GLY A 26 -3.33 15.58 -13.40
CA GLY A 26 -2.88 16.98 -13.31
C GLY A 26 -3.07 17.68 -11.97
N ALA A 27 -3.72 17.06 -10.96
CA ALA A 27 -3.95 17.68 -9.65
C ALA A 27 -2.69 17.80 -8.74
N GLY A 28 -1.50 17.53 -9.27
CA GLY A 28 -0.24 17.62 -8.50
C GLY A 28 0.04 16.44 -7.55
N LYS A 29 -0.69 15.33 -7.66
CA LYS A 29 -0.50 14.14 -6.80
C LYS A 29 0.94 13.63 -6.77
N GLY A 30 1.59 13.52 -7.93
CA GLY A 30 2.99 13.05 -8.00
C GLY A 30 3.95 13.96 -7.23
N THR A 31 3.77 15.27 -7.33
CA THR A 31 4.55 16.25 -6.55
C THR A 31 4.35 16.07 -5.04
N GLN A 32 3.10 15.86 -4.61
CA GLN A 32 2.81 15.60 -3.20
C GLN A 32 3.30 14.24 -2.73
N ALA A 33 3.21 13.21 -3.59
CA ALA A 33 3.69 11.87 -3.32
C ALA A 33 5.19 11.87 -3.01
N GLU A 34 6.00 12.51 -3.86
CA GLU A 34 7.44 12.63 -3.66
C GLU A 34 7.77 13.38 -2.36
N PHE A 35 7.10 14.50 -2.11
CA PHE A 35 7.29 15.26 -0.88
C PHE A 35 6.96 14.43 0.39
N LEU A 36 5.83 13.72 0.40
CA LEU A 36 5.41 12.88 1.53
C LEU A 36 6.34 11.68 1.73
N LYS A 37 6.75 11.04 0.64
CA LYS A 37 7.69 9.92 0.63
C LYS A 37 9.00 10.30 1.30
N GLU A 38 9.59 11.43 0.90
CA GLU A 38 10.86 11.92 1.46
C GLU A 38 10.71 12.36 2.91
N LYS A 39 9.68 13.16 3.21
CA LYS A 39 9.45 13.74 4.54
C LYS A 39 9.23 12.68 5.61
N TYR A 40 8.43 11.66 5.31
CA TYR A 40 8.04 10.63 6.28
C TYR A 40 8.76 9.29 6.07
N LYS A 41 9.64 9.19 5.05
CA LYS A 41 10.38 7.97 4.68
C LYS A 41 9.44 6.79 4.43
N LEU A 42 8.40 7.03 3.63
CA LEU A 42 7.36 6.05 3.31
C LEU A 42 7.79 5.16 2.14
N THR A 43 7.31 3.92 2.12
CA THR A 43 7.34 3.11 0.91
C THR A 43 6.23 3.59 -0.02
N HIS A 44 6.58 4.00 -1.23
CA HIS A 44 5.61 4.36 -2.26
C HIS A 44 5.20 3.12 -3.05
N ILE A 45 3.91 2.77 -3.00
CA ILE A 45 3.33 1.65 -3.74
C ILE A 45 2.30 2.19 -4.72
N SER A 46 2.65 2.11 -6.01
CA SER A 46 1.76 2.42 -7.12
C SER A 46 1.12 1.13 -7.61
N THR A 47 -0.21 1.08 -7.60
CA THR A 47 -0.94 -0.14 -7.99
C THR A 47 -0.74 -0.46 -9.48
N GLY A 48 -0.55 0.58 -10.31
CA GLY A 48 -0.21 0.39 -11.72
C GLY A 48 1.16 -0.27 -11.91
N ASP A 49 2.14 0.06 -11.08
CA ASP A 49 3.48 -0.55 -11.13
C ASP A 49 3.46 -1.98 -10.60
N VAL A 50 2.79 -2.22 -9.47
CA VAL A 50 2.57 -3.56 -8.91
C VAL A 50 1.92 -4.47 -9.94
N PHE A 51 0.86 -3.99 -10.60
CA PHE A 51 0.14 -4.76 -11.61
C PHE A 51 1.02 -5.06 -12.83
N ARG A 52 1.70 -4.05 -13.39
CA ARG A 52 2.65 -4.23 -14.51
C ARG A 52 3.79 -5.18 -14.15
N TYR A 53 4.31 -5.11 -12.94
CA TYR A 53 5.37 -5.99 -12.45
C TYR A 53 4.90 -7.44 -12.43
N ASN A 54 3.72 -7.72 -11.85
CA ASN A 54 3.17 -9.07 -11.77
C ASN A 54 2.96 -9.67 -13.17
N LEU A 55 2.41 -8.89 -14.11
CA LEU A 55 2.24 -9.32 -15.50
C LEU A 55 3.57 -9.53 -16.24
N LYS A 56 4.51 -8.60 -16.11
CA LYS A 56 5.79 -8.66 -16.85
C LYS A 56 6.67 -9.82 -16.40
N ASN A 57 6.62 -10.16 -15.11
CA ASN A 57 7.46 -11.21 -14.51
C ASN A 57 6.74 -12.56 -14.41
N ASP A 58 5.53 -12.69 -14.98
CA ASP A 58 4.73 -13.91 -14.97
C ASP A 58 4.64 -14.54 -13.56
N THR A 59 4.40 -13.70 -12.55
CA THR A 59 4.17 -14.16 -11.18
C THR A 59 2.89 -15.03 -11.14
N PRO A 60 2.69 -15.88 -10.11
CA PRO A 60 1.45 -16.65 -10.01
C PRO A 60 0.19 -15.77 -10.12
N LEU A 61 0.16 -14.64 -9.41
CA LEU A 61 -0.94 -13.67 -9.49
C LEU A 61 -1.02 -12.98 -10.87
N GLY A 62 0.12 -12.69 -11.49
CA GLY A 62 0.18 -12.12 -12.84
C GLY A 62 -0.36 -13.07 -13.91
N LYS A 63 -0.06 -14.36 -13.80
CA LYS A 63 -0.62 -15.41 -14.68
C LYS A 63 -2.13 -15.53 -14.51
N GLU A 64 -2.62 -15.51 -13.27
CA GLU A 64 -4.05 -15.52 -12.99
C GLU A 64 -4.75 -14.29 -13.60
N ALA A 65 -4.14 -13.10 -13.46
CA ALA A 65 -4.69 -11.87 -14.04
C ALA A 65 -4.71 -11.90 -15.57
N ARG A 66 -3.70 -12.51 -16.19
CA ARG A 66 -3.61 -12.67 -17.64
C ARG A 66 -4.78 -13.48 -18.19
N VAL A 67 -5.29 -14.49 -17.47
CA VAL A 67 -6.47 -15.27 -17.89
C VAL A 67 -7.69 -14.38 -18.13
N TYR A 68 -7.97 -13.45 -17.22
CA TYR A 68 -9.08 -12.50 -17.38
C TYR A 68 -8.81 -11.51 -18.52
N MET A 69 -7.59 -10.97 -18.60
CA MET A 69 -7.22 -10.01 -19.64
C MET A 69 -7.30 -10.60 -21.05
N ASP A 70 -6.82 -11.82 -21.24
CA ASP A 70 -6.84 -12.51 -22.54
C ASP A 70 -8.28 -12.86 -22.96
N ALA A 71 -9.19 -13.05 -21.99
CA ALA A 71 -10.62 -13.23 -22.22
C ALA A 71 -11.37 -11.90 -22.50
N GLY A 72 -10.72 -10.74 -22.32
CA GLY A 72 -11.36 -9.43 -22.42
C GLY A 72 -12.17 -9.03 -21.18
N ASP A 73 -12.04 -9.79 -20.10
CA ASP A 73 -12.72 -9.55 -18.83
C ASP A 73 -11.94 -8.56 -17.95
N LEU A 74 -12.66 -7.94 -17.01
CA LEU A 74 -12.03 -7.12 -15.97
C LEU A 74 -11.36 -8.02 -14.94
N VAL A 75 -10.15 -7.64 -14.52
CA VAL A 75 -9.45 -8.35 -13.44
C VAL A 75 -10.17 -8.10 -12.12
N PRO A 76 -10.48 -9.17 -11.34
CA PRO A 76 -11.18 -9.02 -10.06
C PRO A 76 -10.43 -8.14 -9.05
N ASP A 77 -11.20 -7.39 -8.26
CA ASP A 77 -10.67 -6.55 -7.17
C ASP A 77 -9.86 -7.38 -6.16
N GLU A 78 -10.31 -8.59 -5.83
CA GLU A 78 -9.61 -9.50 -4.92
C GLU A 78 -8.20 -9.84 -5.43
N LEU A 79 -8.06 -10.07 -6.74
CA LEU A 79 -6.77 -10.41 -7.34
C LEU A 79 -5.83 -9.21 -7.33
N THR A 80 -6.36 -8.01 -7.61
CA THR A 80 -5.60 -6.76 -7.50
C THR A 80 -5.14 -6.50 -6.05
N THR A 81 -6.02 -6.78 -5.08
CA THR A 81 -5.74 -6.67 -3.64
C THR A 81 -4.61 -7.62 -3.23
N LYS A 82 -4.65 -8.89 -3.67
CA LYS A 82 -3.59 -9.88 -3.39
C LYS A 82 -2.24 -9.39 -3.88
N MET A 83 -2.17 -8.85 -5.11
CA MET A 83 -0.92 -8.31 -5.65
C MET A 83 -0.39 -7.13 -4.81
N LEU A 84 -1.28 -6.25 -4.34
CA LEU A 84 -0.90 -5.13 -3.48
C LEU A 84 -0.37 -5.62 -2.13
N ILE A 85 -1.06 -6.56 -1.48
CA ILE A 85 -0.67 -7.14 -0.19
C ILE A 85 0.70 -7.81 -0.31
N ASP A 86 0.94 -8.58 -1.37
CA ASP A 86 2.24 -9.20 -1.64
C ASP A 86 3.35 -8.15 -1.78
N GLU A 87 3.08 -7.00 -2.39
CA GLU A 87 4.05 -5.90 -2.46
C GLU A 87 4.29 -5.27 -1.09
N VAL A 88 3.23 -4.99 -0.33
CA VAL A 88 3.34 -4.43 1.03
C VAL A 88 4.21 -5.32 1.92
N ASN A 89 4.02 -6.63 1.86
CA ASN A 89 4.73 -7.61 2.68
C ASN A 89 6.24 -7.69 2.37
N LYS A 90 6.71 -7.16 1.23
CA LYS A 90 8.15 -7.05 0.93
C LYS A 90 8.84 -5.95 1.74
N HIS A 91 8.09 -5.12 2.46
CA HIS A 91 8.59 -3.96 3.19
C HIS A 91 8.24 -4.00 4.69
N PRO A 92 8.63 -5.05 5.44
CA PRO A 92 8.25 -5.21 6.85
C PRO A 92 8.81 -4.11 7.77
N ASP A 93 9.93 -3.50 7.40
CA ASP A 93 10.62 -2.46 8.20
C ASP A 93 10.25 -1.02 7.77
N THR A 94 9.19 -0.85 6.97
CA THR A 94 8.81 0.48 6.47
C THR A 94 8.23 1.38 7.57
N ASN A 95 8.43 2.69 7.43
CA ASN A 95 7.83 3.68 8.35
C ASN A 95 6.34 3.94 8.05
N GLY A 96 5.81 3.33 6.99
CA GLY A 96 4.46 3.55 6.50
C GLY A 96 4.40 3.50 4.98
N ILE A 97 3.20 3.47 4.45
CA ILE A 97 2.97 3.20 3.02
C ILE A 97 2.19 4.35 2.39
N LEU A 98 2.67 4.80 1.24
CA LEU A 98 1.97 5.74 0.38
C LEU A 98 1.32 4.94 -0.76
N PHE A 99 0.00 4.79 -0.72
CA PHE A 99 -0.77 4.13 -1.75
C PHE A 99 -1.15 5.12 -2.86
N ASP A 100 -0.61 4.92 -4.06
CA ASP A 100 -0.99 5.65 -5.26
C ASP A 100 -1.89 4.79 -6.16
N GLY A 101 -3.12 5.28 -6.33
CA GLY A 101 -4.11 4.66 -7.20
C GLY A 101 -4.83 3.44 -6.62
N TYR A 102 -4.83 3.24 -5.30
CA TYR A 102 -5.62 2.23 -4.59
C TYR A 102 -6.00 2.70 -3.19
N PRO A 103 -7.23 2.41 -2.71
CA PRO A 103 -8.30 1.68 -3.39
C PRO A 103 -9.00 2.51 -4.47
N ARG A 104 -9.60 1.89 -5.48
CA ARG A 104 -10.43 2.55 -6.52
C ARG A 104 -11.91 2.19 -6.44
N THR A 105 -12.25 1.12 -5.73
CA THR A 105 -13.60 0.64 -5.52
C THR A 105 -13.87 0.51 -4.02
N ILE A 106 -15.14 0.38 -3.63
CA ILE A 106 -15.52 0.14 -2.24
C ILE A 106 -14.95 -1.20 -1.76
N SER A 107 -15.04 -2.27 -2.57
CA SER A 107 -14.49 -3.58 -2.23
C SER A 107 -12.98 -3.52 -1.95
N GLN A 108 -12.23 -2.73 -2.73
CA GLN A 108 -10.80 -2.53 -2.49
C GLN A 108 -10.52 -1.77 -1.19
N ALA A 109 -11.37 -0.80 -0.83
CA ALA A 109 -11.24 -0.03 0.40
C ALA A 109 -11.51 -0.92 1.63
N GLU A 110 -12.59 -1.71 1.60
CA GLU A 110 -12.90 -2.69 2.64
C GLU A 110 -11.78 -3.71 2.80
N ALA A 111 -11.20 -4.17 1.69
CA ALA A 111 -10.07 -5.09 1.74
C ALA A 111 -8.80 -4.46 2.33
N LEU A 112 -8.54 -3.17 2.06
CA LEU A 112 -7.43 -2.44 2.69
C LEU A 112 -7.64 -2.28 4.19
N ASP A 113 -8.84 -1.89 4.60
CA ASP A 113 -9.21 -1.72 6.01
C ASP A 113 -9.14 -3.04 6.78
N ALA A 114 -9.47 -4.16 6.14
CA ALA A 114 -9.31 -5.49 6.71
C ALA A 114 -7.84 -5.92 6.81
N PHE A 115 -7.00 -5.53 5.83
CA PHE A 115 -5.60 -5.94 5.76
C PHE A 115 -4.68 -5.17 6.73
N LEU A 116 -4.77 -3.84 6.78
CA LEU A 116 -3.80 -3.03 7.55
C LEU A 116 -3.68 -3.43 9.04
N PRO A 117 -4.76 -3.79 9.76
CA PRO A 117 -4.66 -4.28 11.14
C PRO A 117 -3.82 -5.54 11.29
N THR A 118 -3.77 -6.39 10.26
CA THR A 118 -2.99 -7.65 10.27
C THR A 118 -1.48 -7.40 10.33
N ILE A 119 -1.03 -6.23 9.88
CA ILE A 119 0.37 -5.77 9.95
C ILE A 119 0.58 -4.73 11.07
N GLY A 120 -0.40 -4.56 11.97
CA GLY A 120 -0.33 -3.63 13.09
C GLY A 120 -0.39 -2.16 12.68
N SER A 121 -1.09 -1.85 11.59
CA SER A 121 -1.18 -0.53 10.99
C SER A 121 -2.64 -0.13 10.70
N GLU A 122 -2.88 1.16 10.44
CA GLU A 122 -4.19 1.70 10.02
C GLU A 122 -3.98 2.81 8.97
N VAL A 123 -5.02 3.22 8.23
CA VAL A 123 -4.95 4.43 7.38
C VAL A 123 -4.94 5.66 8.26
N ALA A 124 -4.01 6.59 8.02
CA ALA A 124 -3.96 7.86 8.74
C ALA A 124 -5.19 8.71 8.38
N ASN A 125 -6.23 8.67 9.21
CA ASN A 125 -7.44 9.48 9.06
C ASN A 125 -7.23 10.88 9.67
N HIS A 126 -7.45 11.94 8.87
CA HIS A 126 -7.57 13.33 9.34
C HIS A 126 -9.03 13.77 9.47
N GLN A 127 -9.94 12.88 9.88
CA GLN A 127 -11.31 13.24 10.23
C GLN A 127 -11.71 12.56 11.54
N ARG A 128 -11.46 13.27 12.64
CA ARG A 128 -12.37 13.40 13.78
C ARG A 128 -12.43 14.87 14.15
#